data_AF-A0A838S168-F1
#
_entry.id   AF-A0A838S168-F1
#
_cell.length_a   1.000
_cell.length_b   1.000
_cell.length_c   1.000
_cell.angle_alpha   90.00
_cell.angle_beta   90.00
_cell.angle_gamma   90.00
#
_symmetry.space_group_name_H-M   'P 1'
#
loop_
_entity.id
_entity.type
_entity.pdbx_description
1 polymer ?
#
loop_
_entity_poly.entity_id
_entity_poly.type
_entity_poly.pdbx_seq_one_letter_code
_entity_poly.pdbx_strand_id
1 'polypeptide(L)'
;MSSLRSFDERVQLAIKGGINRGPLERTEGVVKLYQHARDIAACLSFELGEQSVGGASDGNFVAALDVPVLDGLGIDGGGAHAADEHILISDVARRGALLARLIASL
;
A
#
# COMPACT_ATOMS: atom_id res chain seq x y z
N MET A 1 17.21 -16.98 9.37
CA MET A 1 17.92 -17.58 8.20
C MET A 1 19.43 -17.67 8.37
N SER A 2 20.03 -17.04 9.40
CA SER A 2 21.48 -17.06 9.68
C SER A 2 22.05 -18.39 10.22
N SER A 3 21.21 -19.42 10.39
CA SER A 3 21.61 -20.72 10.96
C SER A 3 21.79 -21.84 9.93
N LEU A 4 21.57 -21.58 8.63
CA LEU A 4 21.76 -22.59 7.60
C LEU A 4 23.25 -22.88 7.38
N ARG A 5 23.63 -24.16 7.40
CA ARG A 5 25.00 -24.64 7.14
C ARG A 5 24.98 -25.73 6.09
N SER A 6 26.04 -25.77 5.28
CA SER A 6 26.30 -26.92 4.42
C SER A 6 26.58 -28.15 5.29
N PHE A 7 26.07 -29.31 4.89
CA PHE A 7 26.40 -30.59 5.52
C PHE A 7 27.68 -31.22 4.96
N ASP A 8 28.13 -30.77 3.78
CA ASP A 8 29.39 -31.18 3.15
C ASP A 8 30.43 -30.07 3.31
N GLU A 9 31.58 -30.42 3.87
CA GLU A 9 32.69 -29.52 4.17
C GLU A 9 33.38 -28.92 2.93
N ARG A 10 33.18 -29.51 1.76
CA ARG A 10 33.73 -29.01 0.48
C ARG A 10 32.85 -27.94 -0.15
N VAL A 11 31.63 -27.73 0.35
CA VAL A 11 30.63 -26.84 -0.23
C VAL A 11 30.48 -25.59 0.62
N GLN A 12 30.63 -24.42 -0.02
CA GLN A 12 30.38 -23.13 0.60
C GLN A 12 28.96 -22.64 0.27
N LEU A 13 28.25 -22.16 1.29
CA LEU A 13 26.92 -21.56 1.15
C LEU A 13 27.01 -20.06 1.40
N ALA A 14 26.56 -19.25 0.43
CA ALA A 14 26.41 -17.81 0.57
C ALA A 14 24.94 -17.42 0.35
N ILE A 15 24.28 -16.92 1.39
CA ILE A 15 22.92 -16.38 1.30
C ILE A 15 23.02 -14.89 1.02
N LYS A 16 22.44 -14.45 -0.10
CA LYS A 16 22.39 -13.05 -0.51
C LYS A 16 20.94 -12.60 -0.63
N GLY A 17 20.74 -11.29 -0.58
CA GLY A 17 19.41 -10.67 -0.58
C GLY A 17 18.98 -10.20 0.81
N GLY A 18 17.76 -9.73 0.91
CA GLY A 18 17.19 -9.15 2.11
C GLY A 18 15.84 -8.51 1.79
N ILE A 19 15.21 -7.93 2.82
CA ILE A 19 13.97 -7.18 2.65
C ILE A 19 14.33 -5.86 1.96
N ASN A 20 13.79 -5.63 0.76
CA ASN A 20 13.96 -4.38 0.01
C ASN A 20 12.75 -3.44 0.14
N ARG A 21 11.58 -3.97 0.50
CA ARG A 21 10.36 -3.21 0.82
C ARG A 21 9.88 -3.67 2.19
N GLY A 22 10.10 -2.83 3.21
CA GLY A 22 9.55 -3.06 4.54
C GLY A 22 8.02 -3.01 4.53
N PRO A 23 7.34 -3.40 5.62
CA PRO A 23 5.88 -3.29 5.71
C PRO A 23 5.43 -1.82 5.62
N LEU A 24 4.23 -1.61 5.07
CA LEU A 24 3.54 -0.32 5.18
C LEU A 24 2.81 -0.29 6.53
N GLU A 25 3.45 0.22 7.56
CA GLU A 25 2.92 0.18 8.93
C GLU A 25 1.83 1.23 9.17
N ARG A 26 0.82 0.85 9.97
CA ARG A 26 -0.27 1.73 10.38
C ARG A 26 0.14 2.62 11.56
N THR A 27 1.12 3.49 11.34
CA THR A 27 1.63 4.44 12.35
C THR A 27 0.59 5.49 12.71
N GLU A 28 0.80 6.24 13.80
CA GLU A 28 -0.11 7.33 14.18
C GLU A 28 -0.28 8.40 13.07
N GLY A 29 0.79 8.68 12.32
CA GLY A 29 0.75 9.60 11.19
C GLY A 29 -0.13 9.08 10.05
N VAL A 30 -0.02 7.79 9.73
CA VAL A 30 -0.86 7.12 8.74
C VAL A 30 -2.33 7.14 9.18
N VAL A 31 -2.61 6.87 10.46
CA VAL A 31 -3.98 6.93 11.00
C VAL A 31 -4.59 8.32 10.86
N LYS A 32 -3.83 9.38 11.17
CA LYS A 32 -4.29 10.77 10.99
C LYS A 32 -4.58 11.09 9.53
N LEU A 33 -3.68 10.70 8.63
CA LEU A 33 -3.85 10.92 7.19
C LEU A 33 -5.06 10.14 6.63
N TYR A 34 -5.25 8.89 7.06
CA TYR A 34 -6.41 8.09 6.70
C TYR A 34 -7.71 8.70 7.22
N GLN A 35 -7.74 9.19 8.46
CA GLN A 35 -8.93 9.84 9.01
C GLN A 35 -9.34 11.05 8.18
N HIS A 36 -8.37 11.87 7.76
CA HIS A 36 -8.61 13.02 6.89
C HIS A 36 -9.20 12.61 5.54
N ALA A 37 -8.62 11.59 4.89
CA ALA A 37 -9.17 11.04 3.64
C ALA A 37 -10.59 10.49 3.83
N ARG A 38 -10.87 9.83 4.96
CA ARG A 38 -12.18 9.28 5.30
C ARG A 38 -13.24 10.38 5.51
N ASP A 39 -12.87 11.48 6.14
CA ASP A 39 -13.78 12.62 6.35
C ASP A 39 -14.12 13.29 5.00
N ILE A 40 -13.15 13.40 4.09
CA ILE A 40 -13.38 13.87 2.72
C ILE A 40 -14.32 12.92 1.95
N ALA A 41 -14.09 11.61 2.06
CA ALA A 41 -14.96 10.61 1.43
C ALA A 41 -16.41 10.71 1.94
N ALA A 42 -16.60 10.89 3.25
CA ALA A 42 -17.92 11.11 3.84
C ALA A 42 -18.61 12.36 3.26
N CYS A 43 -17.89 13.47 3.08
CA CYS A 43 -18.42 14.66 2.39
C CYS A 43 -18.79 14.39 0.92
N LEU A 44 -18.17 13.40 0.28
CA LEU A 44 -18.48 12.93 -1.08
C LEU A 44 -19.54 11.81 -1.10
N SER A 45 -20.19 11.57 0.04
CA SER A 45 -21.27 10.59 0.21
C SER A 45 -20.82 9.14 -0.05
N PHE A 46 -19.63 8.77 0.44
CA PHE A 46 -19.20 7.37 0.46
C PHE A 46 -18.30 7.02 1.64
N GLU A 47 -18.28 5.74 1.98
CA GLU A 47 -17.42 5.18 3.01
C GLU A 47 -16.07 4.78 2.39
N LEU A 48 -14.98 5.26 2.98
CA LEU A 48 -13.63 4.83 2.65
C LEU A 48 -13.18 3.81 3.70
N GLY A 49 -12.93 2.58 3.27
CA GLY A 49 -12.37 1.52 4.10
C GLY A 49 -10.84 1.47 4.07
N GLU A 50 -10.27 0.69 4.98
CA GLU A 50 -8.85 0.32 5.01
C GLU A 50 -8.73 -1.20 5.21
N GLN A 51 -7.66 -1.80 4.69
CA GLN A 51 -7.43 -3.24 4.83
C GLN A 51 -5.93 -3.54 4.93
N SER A 52 -5.59 -4.56 5.72
CA SER A 52 -4.25 -5.17 5.66
C SER A 52 -4.22 -6.22 4.55
N VAL A 53 -3.32 -6.05 3.59
CA VAL A 53 -3.14 -6.96 2.46
C VAL A 53 -1.68 -7.40 2.35
N GLY A 54 -1.45 -8.54 1.71
CA GLY A 54 -0.11 -8.91 1.28
C GLY A 54 0.35 -8.10 0.06
N GLY A 55 1.64 -8.13 -0.21
CA GLY A 55 2.25 -7.40 -1.34
C GLY A 55 2.98 -6.12 -0.89
N ALA A 56 3.45 -5.36 -1.87
CA ALA A 56 4.15 -4.10 -1.65
C ALA A 56 3.99 -3.18 -2.86
N SER A 57 3.95 -1.88 -2.61
CA SER A 57 3.96 -0.81 -3.61
C SER A 57 5.21 0.04 -3.46
N ASP A 58 5.30 1.12 -4.24
CA ASP A 58 6.36 2.11 -4.07
C ASP A 58 6.16 2.93 -2.77
N GLY A 59 4.95 2.90 -2.20
CA GLY A 59 4.67 3.50 -0.89
C GLY A 59 5.52 2.90 0.23
N ASN A 60 5.92 1.62 0.12
CA ASN A 60 6.80 0.98 1.10
C ASN A 60 8.18 1.64 1.19
N PHE A 61 8.69 2.23 0.10
CA PHE A 61 9.97 2.96 0.15
C PHE A 61 9.82 4.30 0.88
N VAL A 62 8.71 4.99 0.66
CA VAL A 62 8.44 6.28 1.31
C VAL A 62 8.14 6.07 2.80
N ALA A 63 7.41 5.01 3.15
CA ALA A 63 7.15 4.64 4.54
C ALA A 63 8.43 4.31 5.32
N ALA A 64 9.44 3.72 4.66
CA ALA A 64 10.76 3.47 5.26
C ALA A 64 11.54 4.75 5.58
N LEU A 65 11.07 5.92 5.13
CA LEU A 65 11.60 7.25 5.47
C LEU A 65 10.79 7.92 6.61
N ASP A 66 9.95 7.16 7.31
CA ASP A 66 9.04 7.64 8.37
C ASP A 66 8.01 8.69 7.89
N VAL A 67 7.73 8.72 6.59
CA VAL A 67 6.72 9.61 5.99
C VAL A 67 5.36 8.89 5.96
N PRO A 68 4.27 9.50 6.46
CA PRO A 68 2.93 8.93 6.35
C PRO A 68 2.49 8.77 4.89
N VAL A 69 2.04 7.58 4.53
CA VAL A 69 1.59 7.24 3.17
C VAL A 69 0.26 6.50 3.23
N LEU A 70 -0.66 6.88 2.35
CA LEU A 70 -1.82 6.06 2.00
C LEU A 70 -1.56 5.38 0.67
N ASP A 71 -1.88 4.09 0.60
CA ASP A 71 -1.83 3.29 -0.61
C ASP A 71 -3.24 2.78 -0.94
N GLY A 72 -3.47 2.35 -2.18
CA GLY A 72 -4.77 1.82 -2.60
C GLY A 72 -5.86 2.88 -2.79
N LEU A 73 -5.50 4.14 -3.02
CA LEU A 73 -6.45 5.24 -3.31
C LEU A 73 -7.01 5.21 -4.75
N GLY A 74 -6.68 4.18 -5.53
CA GLY A 74 -7.13 3.98 -6.91
C GLY A 74 -8.62 3.66 -7.04
N ILE A 75 -9.03 3.36 -8.26
CA ILE A 75 -10.41 3.03 -8.63
C ILE A 75 -10.71 1.59 -8.24
N ASP A 76 -11.93 1.35 -7.74
CA ASP A 76 -12.41 0.00 -7.48
C ASP A 76 -12.40 -0.85 -8.76
N GLY A 77 -12.16 -2.15 -8.60
CA GLY A 77 -12.00 -3.08 -9.70
C GLY A 77 -11.70 -4.48 -9.20
N GLY A 78 -11.22 -5.34 -10.09
CA GLY A 78 -10.87 -6.72 -9.76
C GLY A 78 -9.90 -7.31 -10.77
N GLY A 79 -9.34 -8.48 -10.41
CA GLY A 79 -8.45 -9.22 -11.30
C GLY A 79 -7.11 -8.54 -11.56
N ALA A 80 -6.59 -7.72 -10.65
CA ALA A 80 -5.29 -7.08 -10.81
C ALA A 80 -4.21 -8.14 -11.14
N HIS A 81 -3.47 -7.93 -12.24
CA HIS A 81 -2.47 -8.88 -12.77
C HIS A 81 -3.06 -10.18 -13.37
N ALA A 82 -4.32 -10.17 -13.77
CA ALA A 82 -4.99 -11.31 -14.41
C ALA A 82 -5.68 -10.91 -15.72
N ALA A 83 -6.08 -11.88 -16.54
CA ALA A 83 -6.70 -11.62 -17.84
C ALA A 83 -8.11 -10.98 -17.73
N ASP A 84 -8.75 -11.11 -16.58
CA ASP A 84 -10.03 -10.53 -16.22
C ASP A 84 -9.90 -9.20 -15.44
N GLU A 85 -8.72 -8.56 -15.51
CA GLU A 85 -8.47 -7.24 -14.92
C GLU A 85 -9.49 -6.21 -15.45
N HIS A 86 -10.15 -5.51 -14.53
CA HIS A 86 -11.14 -4.49 -14.85
C HIS A 86 -11.27 -3.44 -13.75
N ILE A 87 -11.87 -2.31 -14.10
CA ILE A 87 -12.25 -1.24 -13.17
C ILE A 87 -13.77 -1.01 -13.19
N LEU A 88 -14.29 -0.41 -12.13
CA LEU A 88 -15.65 0.08 -12.06
C LEU A 88 -15.71 1.53 -12.54
N ILE A 89 -16.21 1.76 -13.76
CA ILE A 89 -16.30 3.10 -14.37
C ILE A 89 -17.07 4.09 -13.47
N SER A 90 -18.09 3.59 -12.75
CA SER A 90 -18.89 4.39 -11.82
C SER A 90 -18.08 4.98 -10.66
N ASP A 91 -16.92 4.43 -10.32
CA ASP A 91 -16.08 4.86 -9.19
C ASP A 91 -15.05 5.94 -9.59
N VAL A 92 -14.75 6.07 -10.89
CA VAL A 92 -13.72 6.98 -11.43
C VAL A 92 -13.90 8.43 -10.93
N ALA A 93 -15.11 8.99 -11.09
CA ALA A 93 -15.37 10.38 -10.74
C ALA A 93 -15.24 10.64 -9.24
N ARG A 94 -15.70 9.69 -8.42
CA ARG A 94 -15.66 9.77 -6.96
C ARG A 94 -14.24 9.70 -6.42
N ARG A 95 -13.42 8.76 -6.93
CA ARG A 95 -12.01 8.63 -6.54
C ARG A 95 -11.17 9.82 -6.99
N GLY A 96 -11.42 10.33 -8.19
CA GLY A 96 -10.81 11.58 -8.66
C GLY A 96 -11.12 12.77 -7.74
N ALA A 97 -12.39 12.92 -7.33
CA ALA A 97 -12.80 13.97 -6.39
C ALA A 97 -12.15 13.81 -5.00
N LEU A 98 -12.05 12.57 -4.49
CA LEU A 98 -11.36 12.27 -3.23
C LEU A 98 -9.90 12.72 -3.31
N LEU A 99 -9.16 12.28 -4.34
CA LEU A 99 -7.75 12.60 -4.50
C LEU A 99 -7.50 14.09 -4.65
N ALA A 100 -8.32 14.78 -5.48
CA ALA A 100 -8.21 16.22 -5.67
C ALA A 100 -8.43 16.99 -4.36
N ARG A 101 -9.46 16.63 -3.58
CA ARG A 101 -9.74 17.28 -2.29
C ARG A 101 -8.69 16.96 -1.24
N LEU A 102 -8.17 15.73 -1.22
CA LEU A 102 -7.09 15.35 -0.33
C LEU A 102 -5.87 16.23 -0.60
N ILE A 103 -5.37 16.25 -1.84
CA ILE A 103 -4.22 17.10 -2.22
C ILE A 103 -4.44 18.58 -1.88
N ALA A 104 -5.64 19.12 -2.12
CA ALA A 104 -5.95 20.52 -1.86
C ALA A 104 -6.06 20.88 -0.36
N SER A 105 -6.06 19.90 0.54
CA SER A 105 -6.27 20.10 1.98
C SER A 105 -5.16 19.53 2.86
N LEU A 106 -4.05 19.13 2.27
CA LEU A 106 -2.83 18.70 2.95
C LEU A 106 -1.92 19.90 3.30
#